data_AF-A0A377U061-F1
#
_entry.id   AF-A0A377U061-F1
#
_cell.length_a   1.000
_cell.length_b   1.000
_cell.length_c   1.000
_cell.angle_alpha   90.00
_cell.angle_beta   90.00
_cell.angle_gamma   90.00
#
_symmetry.space_group_name_H-M   'P 1'
#
loop_
_entity.id
_entity.type
_entity.pdbx_description
1 polymer ?
#
loop_
_entity_poly.entity_id
_entity_poly.type
_entity_poly.pdbx_seq_one_letter_code
_entity_poly.pdbx_strand_id
1 'polypeptide(L)' 'MKITSVNIGGMAFRQGKTQVNNAISVDAKDIEAFKKLNARGIELEARKVSTDPKLKMMDLIAKVDK' A
#
# COMPACT_ATOMS: atom_id res chain seq x y z
N MET A 1 -1.16 -22.50 -2.59
CA MET A 1 -0.47 -21.59 -1.65
C MET A 1 -1.35 -20.38 -1.43
N LYS A 2 -1.72 -20.05 -0.18
CA LYS A 2 -2.50 -18.84 0.13
C LYS A 2 -1.52 -17.74 0.54
N ILE A 3 -1.63 -16.56 -0.07
CA ILE A 3 -0.90 -15.37 0.39
C ILE A 3 -1.68 -14.83 1.58
N THR A 4 -1.05 -14.69 2.73
CA THR A 4 -1.68 -14.19 3.98
C THR A 4 -1.40 -12.71 4.19
N SER A 5 -0.19 -12.26 3.89
CA SER A 5 0.21 -10.85 3.95
C SER A 5 1.14 -10.51 2.78
N VAL A 6 1.07 -9.26 2.34
CA VAL A 6 1.96 -8.65 1.34
C VAL A 6 2.57 -7.41 1.97
N ASN A 7 3.91 -7.37 1.95
CA ASN A 7 4.66 -6.22 2.39
C ASN A 7 5.08 -5.33 1.22
N ILE A 8 4.88 -4.03 1.38
CA ILE A 8 5.23 -2.99 0.42
C ILE A 8 6.37 -2.17 1.03
N GLY A 9 7.58 -2.46 0.57
CA GLY A 9 8.82 -1.78 0.97
C GLY A 9 8.96 -0.38 0.37
N GLY A 10 8.65 -0.26 -0.91
CA GLY A 10 8.71 0.99 -1.65
C GLY A 10 8.09 0.84 -3.03
N MET A 11 7.46 1.92 -3.50
CA MET A 11 6.98 2.03 -4.86
C MET A 11 7.48 3.34 -5.44
N ALA A 12 8.21 3.24 -6.54
CA ALA A 12 8.79 4.40 -7.21
C ALA A 12 7.69 5.38 -7.62
N PHE A 13 7.90 6.66 -7.28
CA PHE A 13 7.05 7.74 -7.73
C PHE A 13 7.14 7.85 -9.26
N ARG A 14 5.97 7.96 -9.90
CA ARG A 14 5.84 8.35 -11.30
C ARG A 14 4.80 9.45 -11.40
N GLN A 15 4.96 10.32 -12.39
CA GLN A 15 4.02 11.40 -12.67
C GLN A 15 2.60 10.82 -12.89
N GLY A 16 1.62 11.30 -12.12
CA GLY A 16 0.26 10.75 -12.07
C GLY A 16 -0.02 9.73 -10.97
N LYS A 17 0.97 9.38 -10.14
CA LYS A 17 0.77 8.60 -8.91
C LYS A 17 0.62 9.50 -7.69
N THR A 18 -0.24 9.11 -6.76
CA THR A 18 -0.42 9.76 -5.47
C THR A 18 0.58 9.21 -4.47
N GLN A 19 1.41 10.09 -3.92
CA GLN A 19 2.36 9.71 -2.88
C GLN A 19 1.60 9.51 -1.57
N VAL A 20 1.50 8.26 -1.12
CA VAL A 20 0.81 7.89 0.13
C VAL A 20 1.76 7.81 1.32
N ASN A 21 3.04 7.58 1.06
CA ASN A 21 4.10 7.62 2.06
C ASN A 21 5.42 8.06 1.41
N ASN A 22 6.41 8.42 2.23
CA ASN A 22 7.71 8.94 1.80
C ASN A 22 8.49 7.98 0.86
N ALA A 23 8.15 6.69 0.89
CA ALA A 23 8.76 5.67 0.02
C ALA A 23 7.76 5.00 -0.93
N ILE A 24 6.48 5.37 -0.88
CA ILE A 24 5.41 4.62 -1.55
C ILE A 24 4.47 5.58 -2.28
N SER A 25 4.41 5.42 -3.59
CA SER A 25 3.48 6.12 -4.46
C SER A 25 2.57 5.11 -5.15
N VAL A 26 1.27 5.37 -5.13
CA VAL A 26 0.24 4.50 -5.72
C VAL A 26 -0.64 5.27 -6.67
N ASP A 27 -1.13 4.60 -7.71
CA ASP A 27 -2.18 5.12 -8.57
C ASP A 27 -3.54 4.46 -8.31
N ALA A 28 -4.58 4.90 -9.04
CA ALA A 28 -5.92 4.36 -8.91
C ALA A 28 -6.00 2.84 -9.16
N LYS A 29 -5.19 2.29 -10.09
CA LYS A 29 -5.15 0.84 -10.34
C LYS A 29 -4.50 0.09 -9.19
N ASP A 30 -3.43 0.65 -8.62
CA ASP A 30 -2.80 0.11 -7.43
C ASP A 30 -3.81 0.06 -6.27
N ILE A 31 -4.53 1.16 -6.03
CA ILE A 31 -5.57 1.26 -4.99
C ILE A 31 -6.67 0.20 -5.19
N GLU A 32 -7.17 0.03 -6.41
CA GLU A 32 -8.15 -1.01 -6.73
C GLU A 32 -7.61 -2.42 -6.47
N ALA A 33 -6.35 -2.68 -6.86
CA ALA A 33 -5.71 -3.96 -6.62
C ALA A 33 -5.58 -4.24 -5.11
N PHE A 34 -5.16 -3.25 -4.32
CA PHE A 34 -5.09 -3.35 -2.87
C PHE A 34 -6.46 -3.58 -2.22
N LYS A 35 -7.51 -2.88 -2.67
CA LYS A 35 -8.88 -3.13 -2.22
C LYS A 35 -9.32 -4.56 -2.52
N LYS A 36 -9.03 -5.09 -3.71
CA LYS A 36 -9.35 -6.48 -4.11
C LYS A 36 -8.57 -7.52 -3.29
N LEU A 37 -7.30 -7.27 -3.00
CA LEU A 37 -6.47 -8.13 -2.15
C LEU A 37 -6.97 -8.13 -0.70
N ASN A 38 -7.29 -6.96 -0.15
CA ASN A 38 -7.85 -6.85 1.20
C ASN A 38 -9.22 -7.53 1.31
N ALA A 39 -10.07 -7.41 0.28
CA ALA A 39 -11.35 -8.11 0.21
C ALA A 39 -11.21 -9.65 0.17
N ARG A 40 -10.05 -10.15 -0.28
CA ARG A 40 -9.69 -11.58 -0.23
C ARG A 40 -9.11 -12.01 1.13
N GLY A 41 -9.00 -11.09 2.09
CA GLY A 41 -8.41 -11.34 3.40
C GLY A 41 -6.88 -11.33 3.41
N ILE A 42 -6.25 -10.68 2.42
CA ILE A 42 -4.80 -10.52 2.35
C ILE A 42 -4.42 -9.23 3.06
N GLU A 43 -3.57 -9.34 4.08
CA GLU A 43 -3.07 -8.17 4.80
C GLU A 43 -2.06 -7.39 3.94
N LEU A 44 -2.19 -6.07 3.93
CA LEU A 44 -1.32 -5.18 3.16
C LEU A 44 -0.57 -4.26 4.10
N GLU A 45 0.71 -4.57 4.30
CA GLU A 45 1.61 -3.85 5.19
C GLU A 45 2.54 -2.96 4.37
N ALA A 46 2.59 -1.67 4.69
CA ALA A 46 3.51 -0.69 4.15
C ALA A 46 4.59 -0.38 5.20
N ARG A 47 5.86 -0.69 4.91
CA ARG A 47 6.99 -0.32 5.78
C ARG A 47 8.28 -0.20 4.96
N LYS A 48 9.08 0.84 5.18
CA LYS A 48 10.33 1.05 4.43
C LYS A 48 11.47 0.17 4.95
N VAL A 49 11.69 0.15 6.26
CA VAL A 49 12.68 -0.74 6.91
C VAL A 49 12.07 -1.45 8.11
N SER A 50 12.79 -2.42 8.67
CA SER A 50 12.29 -3.23 9.77
C SER A 50 12.06 -2.51 11.09
N THR A 51 12.66 -1.32 11.21
CA THR A 51 12.52 -0.43 12.35
C THR A 51 11.36 0.55 12.20
N ASP A 52 10.79 0.70 10.99
CA ASP A 52 9.65 1.57 10.77
C ASP A 52 8.36 0.94 11.32
N PRO A 53 7.42 1.77 11.81
CA PRO A 53 6.12 1.30 12.22
C PRO A 53 5.40 0.64 11.04
N LYS A 54 4.76 -0.49 11.31
CA LYS A 54 3.90 -1.17 10.33
C LYS A 54 2.69 -0.28 10.03
N LEU A 55 2.63 0.27 8.82
CA LEU A 55 1.48 1.05 8.37
C LEU A 55 0.57 0.15 7.54
N LYS A 56 -0.74 0.27 7.72
CA LYS A 56 -1.70 -0.44 6.86
C LYS A 56 -1.86 0.33 5.57
N MET A 57 -1.64 -0.34 4.43
CA MET A 57 -1.73 0.32 3.13
C MET A 57 -3.11 0.94 2.90
N MET A 58 -4.18 0.31 3.39
CA MET A 58 -5.53 0.86 3.33
C MET A 58 -5.70 2.19 4.08
N ASP A 59 -5.04 2.37 5.23
CA ASP A 59 -5.11 3.62 5.99
C ASP A 59 -4.45 4.76 5.22
N LEU A 60 -3.29 4.47 4.63
CA LEU A 60 -2.56 5.41 3.79
C LEU A 60 -3.36 5.83 2.55
N ILE A 61 -4.03 4.86 1.90
CA ILE A 61 -4.92 5.12 0.77
C ILE A 61 -6.13 5.94 1.19
N ALA A 62 -6.78 5.60 2.31
CA ALA A 62 -7.94 6.33 2.81
C ALA A 62 -7.62 7.79 3.19
N LYS A 63 -6.36 8.08 3.58
CA LYS A 63 -5.90 9.45 3.85
C LYS A 63 -5.74 10.31 2.61
N VAL A 64 -5.43 9.71 1.45
CA VAL A 64 -5.24 10.45 0.19
C VAL A 64 -6.49 10.46 -0.70
N ASP A 65 -7.42 9.53 -0.51
CA ASP A 65 -8.71 9.43 -1.22
C ASP A 65 -9.75 10.44 -0.67
N LYS A 66 -9.32 11.49 0.05
CA LYS A 66 -10.17 12.42 0.80
C LYS A 66 -10.26 13.79 0.16
#